data_AF-A0A662JEM8-F1
#
_entry.id   AF-A0A662JEM8-F1
#
_cell.length_a   1.000
_cell.length_b   1.000
_cell.length_c   1.000
_cell.angle_alpha   90.00
_cell.angle_beta   90.00
_cell.angle_gamma   90.00
#
_symmetry.space_group_name_H-M   'P 1'
#
loop_
_entity.id
_entity.type
_entity.pdbx_description
1 polymer ?
#
loop_
_entity_poly.entity_id
_entity_poly.type
_entity_poly.pdbx_seq_one_letter_code
_entity_poly.pdbx_strand_id
1 'polypeptide(L)'
;MGESGLVKVVPWSRPLEAKLVIEALASPTRVNIVRHLLDEEGLSASELAKRLNLSIPTVMEHLSALMSAGLVKWEWRTVGGRQLKVYSVVDRKISLQLDLDSYARLPSKQKFDELLHEYVERSLSRGWLPAKPTVEAVCEVLNVDWRVTLALVEHALMNEEEVVDHLLPKALEALEDLDELAVDELSRRLKVHEYWAARVARRLEERGGFRVENGRIKRLKEDLP
;
A
#
# COMPACT_ATOMS: atom_id res chain seq x y z
N MET A 1 32.47 4.27 -22.95
CA MET A 1 32.37 3.69 -21.60
C MET A 1 30.91 3.69 -21.22
N GLY A 2 30.25 2.54 -21.30
CA GLY A 2 28.80 2.44 -21.20
C GLY A 2 28.31 2.70 -19.78
N GLU A 3 27.51 3.76 -19.61
CA GLU A 3 26.69 3.94 -18.41
C GLU A 3 25.58 2.87 -18.41
N SER A 4 25.91 1.66 -17.95
CA SER A 4 24.92 0.66 -17.58
C SER A 4 24.32 1.02 -16.21
N GLY A 5 23.78 2.23 -16.09
CA GLY A 5 22.92 2.59 -14.97
C GLY A 5 21.53 2.07 -15.28
N LEU A 6 20.94 1.33 -14.34
CA LEU A 6 19.53 0.99 -14.41
C LEU A 6 18.73 2.30 -14.54
N VAL A 7 17.75 2.30 -15.45
CA VAL A 7 16.83 3.42 -15.65
C VAL A 7 15.48 2.95 -15.15
N LYS A 8 14.86 3.69 -14.23
CA LYS A 8 13.46 3.44 -13.88
C LYS A 8 12.61 3.79 -15.11
N VAL A 9 11.92 2.80 -15.66
CA VAL A 9 11.01 3.00 -16.80
C VAL A 9 9.58 2.87 -16.31
N VAL A 10 8.80 3.93 -16.51
CA VAL A 10 7.34 3.91 -16.36
C VAL A 10 6.72 3.95 -17.76
N PRO A 11 6.21 2.81 -18.27
CA PRO A 11 5.64 2.75 -19.62
C PRO A 11 4.27 3.43 -19.68
N TRP A 12 3.84 3.82 -20.88
CA TRP A 12 2.55 4.49 -21.14
C TRP A 12 1.34 3.72 -20.63
N SER A 13 1.47 2.40 -20.47
CA SER A 13 0.43 1.50 -19.96
C SER A 13 0.26 1.54 -18.44
N ARG A 14 1.04 2.35 -17.69
CA ARG A 14 1.00 2.44 -16.21
C ARG A 14 0.58 3.84 -15.75
N PRO A 15 -0.67 4.28 -16.03
CA PRO A 15 -1.07 5.67 -15.82
C PRO A 15 -1.07 6.08 -14.33
N LEU A 16 -1.42 5.18 -13.41
CA LEU A 16 -1.41 5.49 -11.97
C LEU A 16 0.02 5.63 -11.43
N GLU A 17 0.94 4.72 -11.79
CA GLU A 17 2.36 4.88 -11.44
C GLU A 17 2.94 6.19 -11.99
N ALA A 18 2.61 6.52 -13.24
CA ALA A 18 3.06 7.78 -13.84
C ALA A 18 2.52 9.01 -13.09
N LYS A 19 1.25 8.98 -12.66
CA LYS A 19 0.65 10.00 -11.81
C LYS A 19 1.37 10.15 -10.48
N LEU A 20 1.68 9.04 -9.81
CA LEU A 20 2.43 9.07 -8.55
C LEU A 20 3.82 9.69 -8.72
N VAL A 21 4.54 9.37 -9.81
CA VAL A 21 5.83 9.98 -10.11
C VAL A 21 5.71 11.49 -10.36
N ILE A 22 4.76 11.91 -11.19
CA ILE A 22 4.53 13.33 -11.50
C ILE A 22 4.17 14.10 -10.24
N GLU A 23 3.22 13.61 -9.46
CA GLU A 23 2.81 14.24 -8.21
C GLU A 23 3.98 14.28 -7.23
N ALA A 24 4.73 13.19 -7.06
CA ALA A 24 5.89 13.15 -6.18
C ALA A 24 6.96 14.19 -6.57
N LEU A 25 7.26 14.33 -7.86
CA LEU A 25 8.25 15.29 -8.34
C LEU A 25 7.74 16.73 -8.45
N ALA A 26 6.42 16.97 -8.40
CA ALA A 26 5.84 18.31 -8.43
C ALA A 26 6.06 19.11 -7.13
N SER A 27 6.43 18.45 -6.01
CA SER A 27 6.71 19.15 -4.75
C SER A 27 8.17 19.62 -4.69
N PRO A 28 8.42 20.94 -4.50
CA PRO A 28 9.78 21.45 -4.33
C PRO A 28 10.52 20.81 -3.15
N THR A 29 9.82 20.53 -2.05
CA THR A 29 10.40 19.88 -0.87
C THR A 29 10.85 18.46 -1.18
N ARG A 30 10.04 17.68 -1.91
CA ARG A 30 10.42 16.32 -2.33
C ARG A 30 11.59 16.33 -3.31
N VAL A 31 11.64 17.30 -4.23
CA VAL A 31 12.81 17.48 -5.11
C VAL A 31 14.06 17.83 -4.30
N ASN A 32 13.96 18.64 -3.25
CA ASN A 32 15.08 18.94 -2.36
C ASN A 32 15.54 17.69 -1.57
N ILE A 33 14.62 16.83 -1.12
CA ILE A 33 14.96 15.52 -0.52
C ILE A 33 15.74 14.67 -1.53
N VAL A 34 15.22 14.52 -2.75
CA VAL A 34 15.89 13.74 -3.81
C VAL A 34 17.27 14.29 -4.10
N ARG A 35 17.47 15.61 -4.12
CA ARG A 35 18.79 16.23 -4.27
C ARG A 35 19.77 15.77 -3.19
N HIS A 36 19.38 15.87 -1.92
CA HIS A 36 20.24 15.39 -0.82
C HIS A 36 20.55 13.88 -0.92
N LEU A 37 19.59 13.07 -1.38
CA LEU A 37 19.78 11.63 -1.59
C LEU A 37 20.60 11.28 -2.84
N LEU A 38 20.76 12.20 -3.79
CA LEU A 38 21.63 12.04 -4.97
C LEU A 38 23.08 12.44 -4.66
N ASP A 39 23.25 13.39 -3.73
CA ASP A 39 24.55 13.91 -3.28
C ASP A 39 25.20 12.96 -2.26
N GLU A 40 24.40 12.26 -1.45
CA GLU A 40 24.88 11.34 -0.42
C GLU A 40 24.20 9.97 -0.50
N GLU A 41 25.02 8.91 -0.48
CA GLU A 41 24.52 7.55 -0.47
C GLU A 41 23.94 7.20 0.91
N GLY A 42 22.63 7.41 1.08
CA GLY A 42 21.90 6.92 2.25
C GLY A 42 21.80 7.95 3.38
N LEU A 43 20.64 8.57 3.55
CA LEU A 43 20.34 9.48 4.67
C LEU A 43 19.17 8.97 5.50
N SER A 44 19.25 9.13 6.82
CA SER A 44 18.12 8.90 7.72
C SER A 44 17.09 10.03 7.65
N ALA A 45 15.86 9.75 8.10
CA ALA A 45 14.81 10.77 8.20
C ALA A 45 15.21 11.93 9.13
N SER A 46 15.94 11.65 10.20
CA SER A 46 16.46 12.68 11.13
C SER A 46 17.51 13.59 10.48
N GLU A 47 18.39 13.05 9.65
CA GLU A 47 19.40 13.85 8.94
C GLU A 47 18.75 14.74 7.89
N LEU A 48 17.80 14.19 7.12
CA LEU A 48 17.00 14.95 6.16
C LEU A 48 16.20 16.07 6.85
N ALA A 49 15.55 15.76 7.98
CA ALA A 49 14.81 16.74 8.79
C ALA A 49 15.69 17.91 9.23
N LYS A 50 16.90 17.61 9.72
CA LYS A 50 17.87 18.64 10.12
C LYS A 50 18.30 19.53 8.95
N ARG A 51 18.59 18.94 7.79
CA ARG A 51 19.07 19.66 6.60
C ARG A 51 18.00 20.56 5.98
N LEU A 52 16.76 20.08 5.96
CA LEU A 52 15.63 20.78 5.37
C LEU A 52 14.92 21.71 6.35
N ASN A 53 15.33 21.71 7.63
CA ASN A 53 14.65 22.42 8.72
C ASN A 53 13.15 22.05 8.80
N LEU A 54 12.87 20.75 8.76
CA LEU A 54 11.51 20.19 8.84
C LEU A 54 11.38 19.26 10.05
N SER A 55 10.15 19.00 10.45
CA SER A 55 9.88 17.94 11.43
C SER A 55 10.15 16.56 10.83
N ILE A 56 10.56 15.60 11.65
CA ILE A 56 10.71 14.19 11.22
C ILE A 56 9.38 13.65 10.65
N PRO A 57 8.20 13.87 11.25
CA PRO A 57 6.93 13.46 10.67
C PRO A 57 6.70 14.01 9.24
N THR A 58 6.98 15.30 9.01
CA THR A 58 6.84 15.92 7.68
C THR A 58 7.80 15.29 6.66
N VAL A 59 9.05 15.02 7.06
CA VAL A 59 10.00 14.31 6.18
C VAL A 59 9.54 12.89 5.88
N MET A 60 9.00 12.18 6.87
CA MET A 60 8.46 10.83 6.69
C MET A 60 7.27 10.82 5.73
N GLU A 61 6.39 11.81 5.78
CA GLU A 61 5.29 11.98 4.81
C GLU A 61 5.81 12.16 3.38
N HIS A 62 6.82 13.02 3.20
CA HIS A 62 7.46 13.22 1.90
C HIS A 62 8.19 11.97 1.39
N LEU A 63 8.92 11.27 2.27
CA LEU A 63 9.57 10.01 1.93
C LEU A 63 8.54 8.94 1.57
N SER A 64 7.39 8.90 2.26
CA SER A 64 6.29 7.99 1.92
C SER A 64 5.82 8.20 0.48
N ALA A 65 5.54 9.45 0.09
CA ALA A 65 5.14 9.77 -1.28
C ALA A 65 6.22 9.40 -2.32
N LEU A 66 7.50 9.66 -2.02
CA LEU A 66 8.62 9.28 -2.89
C LEU A 66 8.80 7.76 -3.01
N MET A 67 8.56 7.01 -1.93
CA MET A 67 8.59 5.54 -1.93
C MET A 67 7.40 4.97 -2.71
N SER A 68 6.20 5.51 -2.52
CA SER A 68 5.01 5.09 -3.29
C SER A 68 5.16 5.34 -4.79
N ALA A 69 5.87 6.39 -5.18
CA ALA A 69 6.24 6.64 -6.58
C ALA A 69 7.42 5.77 -7.07
N GLY A 70 8.01 4.92 -6.21
CA GLY A 70 9.16 4.09 -6.54
C GLY A 70 10.42 4.89 -6.85
N LEU A 71 10.55 6.10 -6.32
CA LEU A 71 11.70 7.00 -6.54
C LEU A 71 12.76 6.85 -5.46
N VAL A 72 12.34 6.47 -4.26
CA VAL A 72 13.19 6.27 -3.08
C VAL A 72 12.96 4.87 -2.53
N LYS A 73 14.04 4.25 -2.04
CA LYS A 73 14.02 2.99 -1.28
C LYS A 73 14.70 3.21 0.07
N TRP A 74 14.59 2.23 0.95
CA TRP A 74 15.24 2.25 2.24
C TRP A 74 15.94 0.93 2.55
N GLU A 75 16.93 1.00 3.42
CA GLU A 75 17.64 -0.16 3.97
C GLU A 75 18.05 0.12 5.42
N TRP A 76 18.36 -0.95 6.16
CA TRP A 76 18.98 -0.83 7.49
C TRP A 76 20.50 -0.75 7.33
N ARG A 77 21.13 0.21 7.99
CA ARG A 77 22.59 0.31 8.10
C ARG A 77 23.04 0.35 9.54
N THR A 78 24.13 -0.35 9.83
CA THR A 78 24.78 -0.29 11.14
C THR A 78 25.73 0.89 11.20
N VAL A 79 25.44 1.86 12.07
CA VAL A 79 26.30 3.02 12.32
C VAL A 79 26.60 3.06 13.81
N GLY A 80 27.88 2.93 14.19
CA GLY A 80 28.29 2.95 15.60
C GLY A 80 27.60 1.88 16.46
N GLY A 81 27.33 0.70 15.90
CA GLY A 81 26.64 -0.40 16.59
C GLY A 81 25.11 -0.27 16.66
N ARG A 82 24.52 0.82 16.15
CA ARG A 82 23.05 0.99 16.08
C ARG A 82 22.54 0.73 14.66
N GLN A 83 21.39 0.07 14.56
CA GLN A 83 20.67 -0.09 13.29
C GLN A 83 19.88 1.19 12.99
N LEU A 84 20.18 1.82 11.85
CA LEU A 84 19.53 3.04 11.39
C LEU A 84 18.86 2.79 10.04
N LYS A 85 17.62 3.24 9.89
CA LYS A 85 16.91 3.21 8.62
C LYS A 85 17.38 4.39 7.76
N VAL A 86 18.00 4.09 6.63
CA VAL A 86 18.48 5.10 5.68
C VAL A 86 17.74 4.97 4.35
N TYR A 87 17.59 6.10 3.67
CA TYR A 87 16.86 6.24 2.42
C TYR A 87 17.84 6.58 1.30
N SER A 88 17.60 6.07 0.10
CA SER A 88 18.39 6.35 -1.11
C SER A 88 17.50 6.41 -2.34
N VAL A 89 17.94 7.10 -3.39
CA VAL A 89 17.22 7.06 -4.67
C VAL A 89 17.29 5.66 -5.27
N VAL A 90 16.22 5.23 -5.94
CA VAL A 90 16.19 3.93 -6.62
C VAL A 90 17.13 3.96 -7.82
N ASP A 91 17.01 4.99 -8.66
CA ASP A 91 17.84 5.24 -9.84
C ASP A 91 18.04 6.75 -10.04
N ARG A 92 19.13 7.13 -10.72
CA ARG A 92 19.43 8.54 -11.05
C ARG A 92 18.69 9.05 -12.28
N LYS A 93 18.19 8.14 -13.13
CA LYS A 93 17.50 8.45 -14.39
C LYS A 93 16.15 7.75 -14.41
N ILE A 94 15.14 8.46 -14.90
CA ILE A 94 13.78 7.97 -15.06
C ILE A 94 13.33 8.26 -16.49
N SER A 95 12.75 7.25 -17.14
CA SER A 95 12.00 7.42 -18.38
C SER A 95 10.53 7.26 -18.06
N LEU A 96 9.74 8.30 -18.34
CA LEU A 96 8.30 8.32 -18.10
C LEU A 96 7.58 8.54 -19.43
N GLN A 97 6.71 7.59 -19.77
CA GLN A 97 5.85 7.64 -20.95
C GLN A 97 4.39 7.73 -20.48
N LEU A 98 3.59 8.53 -21.18
CA LEU A 98 2.20 8.80 -20.81
C LEU A 98 1.28 8.55 -22.00
N ASP A 99 0.23 7.78 -21.76
CA ASP A 99 -1.00 7.89 -22.54
C ASP A 99 -1.88 8.98 -21.91
N LEU A 100 -2.07 10.10 -22.62
CA LEU A 100 -2.76 11.26 -22.06
C LEU A 100 -4.24 10.98 -21.78
N ASP A 101 -4.89 10.14 -22.59
CA ASP A 101 -6.30 9.80 -22.39
C ASP A 101 -6.49 8.97 -21.11
N SER A 102 -5.67 7.92 -20.92
CA SER A 102 -5.66 7.10 -19.71
C SER A 102 -5.34 7.92 -18.47
N TYR A 103 -4.34 8.82 -18.56
CA TYR A 103 -3.94 9.69 -17.44
C TYR A 103 -5.05 10.68 -17.06
N ALA A 104 -5.62 11.37 -18.04
CA ALA A 104 -6.64 12.41 -17.80
C ALA A 104 -7.97 11.84 -17.29
N ARG A 105 -8.26 10.57 -17.60
CA ARG A 105 -9.47 9.86 -17.16
C ARG A 105 -9.28 9.02 -15.90
N LEU A 106 -8.09 9.06 -15.26
CA LEU A 106 -7.88 8.37 -13.99
C LEU A 106 -8.92 8.83 -12.96
N PRO A 107 -9.64 7.89 -12.33
CA PRO A 107 -10.51 8.21 -11.21
C PRO A 107 -9.81 9.00 -10.10
N SER A 108 -10.59 9.74 -9.31
CA SER A 108 -10.10 10.30 -8.05
C SER A 108 -9.81 9.17 -7.06
N LYS A 109 -9.01 9.45 -6.02
CA LYS A 109 -8.75 8.48 -4.94
C LYS A 109 -10.06 7.94 -4.35
N GLN A 110 -10.97 8.84 -3.97
CA GLN A 110 -12.29 8.45 -3.44
C GLN A 110 -13.04 7.52 -4.39
N LYS A 111 -12.99 7.80 -5.71
CA LYS A 111 -13.65 6.94 -6.68
C LYS A 111 -12.97 5.58 -6.83
N PHE A 112 -11.65 5.51 -6.68
CA PHE A 112 -10.95 4.22 -6.60
C PHE A 112 -11.35 3.43 -5.36
N ASP A 113 -11.45 4.07 -4.20
CA ASP A 113 -11.87 3.41 -2.96
C ASP A 113 -13.30 2.87 -3.09
N GLU A 114 -14.22 3.64 -3.70
CA GLU A 114 -15.57 3.16 -4.03
C GLU A 114 -15.58 1.92 -4.94
N LEU A 115 -14.79 1.95 -6.03
CA LEU A 115 -14.71 0.81 -6.95
C LEU A 115 -14.04 -0.41 -6.31
N LEU A 116 -13.08 -0.19 -5.41
CA LEU A 116 -12.41 -1.24 -4.65
C LEU A 116 -13.39 -1.92 -3.69
N HIS A 117 -14.17 -1.15 -2.93
CA HIS A 117 -15.24 -1.68 -2.08
C HIS A 117 -16.27 -2.45 -2.89
N GLU A 118 -16.70 -1.90 -4.03
CA GLU A 118 -17.63 -2.57 -4.92
C GLU A 118 -17.06 -3.89 -5.47
N TYR A 119 -15.78 -3.92 -5.82
CA TYR A 119 -15.09 -5.15 -6.25
C TYR A 119 -15.08 -6.19 -5.14
N VAL A 120 -14.76 -5.78 -3.90
CA VAL A 120 -14.76 -6.68 -2.75
C VAL A 120 -16.15 -7.26 -2.54
N GLU A 121 -17.19 -6.44 -2.43
CA GLU A 121 -18.57 -6.89 -2.17
C GLU A 121 -19.12 -7.81 -3.26
N ARG A 122 -18.87 -7.48 -4.53
CA ARG A 122 -19.28 -8.34 -5.64
C ARG A 122 -18.48 -9.65 -5.68
N SER A 123 -17.20 -9.63 -5.33
CA SER A 123 -16.38 -10.86 -5.23
C SER A 123 -16.86 -11.78 -4.11
N LEU A 124 -17.18 -11.20 -2.94
CA LEU A 124 -17.77 -11.93 -1.81
C LEU A 124 -19.14 -12.52 -2.17
N SER A 125 -19.96 -11.77 -2.91
CA SER A 125 -21.27 -12.23 -3.40
C SER A 125 -21.14 -13.38 -4.40
N ARG A 126 -20.07 -13.39 -5.21
CA ARG A 126 -19.70 -14.50 -6.10
C ARG A 126 -19.02 -15.66 -5.37
N GLY A 127 -18.68 -15.48 -4.09
CA GLY A 127 -18.25 -16.54 -3.19
C GLY A 127 -16.75 -16.61 -2.90
N TRP A 128 -15.92 -15.71 -3.45
CA TRP A 128 -14.49 -15.72 -3.18
C TRP A 128 -13.81 -14.38 -3.48
N LEU A 129 -13.04 -13.85 -2.53
CA LEU A 129 -12.08 -12.76 -2.75
C LEU A 129 -10.64 -13.33 -2.81
N PRO A 130 -9.95 -13.26 -3.96
CA PRO A 130 -8.58 -13.76 -4.10
C PRO A 130 -7.58 -12.86 -3.34
N ALA A 131 -6.41 -13.41 -2.97
CA ALA A 131 -5.33 -12.63 -2.33
C ALA A 131 -4.84 -11.46 -3.18
N LYS A 132 -4.84 -11.64 -4.50
CA LYS A 132 -4.39 -10.63 -5.46
C LYS A 132 -5.43 -10.51 -6.57
N PRO A 133 -6.00 -9.32 -6.80
CA PRO A 133 -6.88 -9.10 -7.94
C PRO A 133 -6.07 -9.18 -9.25
N THR A 134 -6.67 -9.75 -10.29
CA THR A 134 -6.15 -9.68 -11.66
C THR A 134 -6.98 -8.72 -12.49
N VAL A 135 -6.41 -8.23 -13.59
CA VAL A 135 -7.14 -7.34 -14.51
C VAL A 135 -8.37 -8.06 -15.06
N GLU A 136 -8.24 -9.33 -15.42
CA GLU A 136 -9.33 -10.14 -15.96
C GLU A 136 -10.46 -10.30 -14.93
N ALA A 137 -10.13 -10.64 -13.68
CA ALA A 137 -11.12 -10.84 -12.63
C ALA A 137 -11.85 -9.54 -12.26
N VAL A 138 -11.13 -8.42 -12.15
CA VAL A 138 -11.74 -7.13 -11.84
C VAL A 138 -12.63 -6.65 -12.99
N CYS A 139 -12.19 -6.82 -14.24
CA CYS A 139 -13.03 -6.54 -15.42
C CYS A 139 -14.31 -7.36 -15.40
N GLU A 140 -14.24 -8.65 -15.11
CA GLU A 140 -15.40 -9.55 -15.07
C GLU A 140 -16.38 -9.20 -13.94
N VAL A 141 -15.85 -8.79 -12.79
CA VAL A 141 -16.65 -8.47 -11.59
C VAL A 141 -17.33 -7.11 -11.69
N LEU A 142 -16.59 -6.09 -12.14
CA LEU A 142 -17.07 -4.70 -12.18
C LEU A 142 -17.68 -4.30 -13.51
N ASN A 143 -17.31 -4.95 -14.61
CA ASN A 143 -17.68 -4.55 -15.98
C ASN A 143 -17.31 -3.10 -16.30
N VAL A 144 -16.08 -2.70 -15.95
CA VAL A 144 -15.51 -1.37 -16.22
C VAL A 144 -14.43 -1.44 -17.29
N ASP A 145 -14.08 -0.29 -17.87
CA ASP A 145 -13.03 -0.19 -18.89
C ASP A 145 -11.69 -0.76 -18.38
N TRP A 146 -10.98 -1.47 -19.26
CA TRP A 146 -9.74 -2.17 -18.91
C TRP A 146 -8.66 -1.25 -18.34
N ARG A 147 -8.62 0.04 -18.73
CA ARG A 147 -7.65 1.02 -18.20
C ARG A 147 -7.94 1.36 -16.76
N VAL A 148 -9.23 1.55 -16.44
CA VAL A 148 -9.70 1.77 -15.06
C VAL A 148 -9.40 0.53 -14.23
N THR A 149 -9.63 -0.66 -14.78
CA THR A 149 -9.30 -1.91 -14.11
C THR A 149 -7.82 -2.05 -13.80
N LEU A 150 -6.93 -1.76 -14.75
CA LEU A 150 -5.49 -1.83 -14.53
C LEU A 150 -5.06 -0.89 -13.39
N ALA A 151 -5.54 0.35 -13.40
CA ALA A 151 -5.27 1.31 -12.33
C ALA A 151 -5.89 0.89 -10.99
N LEU A 152 -7.07 0.26 -11.00
CA LEU A 152 -7.72 -0.25 -9.79
C LEU A 152 -6.96 -1.45 -9.19
N VAL A 153 -6.42 -2.35 -10.01
CA VAL A 153 -5.56 -3.44 -9.53
C VAL A 153 -4.30 -2.88 -8.87
N GLU A 154 -3.66 -1.88 -9.47
CA GLU A 154 -2.52 -1.18 -8.87
C GLU A 154 -2.91 -0.50 -7.55
N HIS A 155 -4.04 0.22 -7.53
CA HIS A 155 -4.58 0.85 -6.34
C HIS A 155 -4.85 -0.17 -5.21
N ALA A 156 -5.45 -1.31 -5.52
CA ALA A 156 -5.75 -2.36 -4.56
C ALA A 156 -4.48 -2.94 -3.92
N LEU A 157 -3.42 -3.14 -4.72
CA LEU A 157 -2.12 -3.63 -4.23
C LEU A 157 -1.38 -2.60 -3.38
N MET A 158 -1.60 -1.30 -3.63
CA MET A 158 -0.99 -0.21 -2.85
C MET A 158 -1.76 0.12 -1.57
N ASN A 159 -3.06 -0.19 -1.52
CA ASN A 159 -3.98 0.22 -0.44
C ASN A 159 -4.69 -0.98 0.18
N GLU A 160 -3.95 -2.05 0.48
CA GLU A 160 -4.53 -3.26 1.07
C GLU A 160 -5.24 -3.02 2.40
N GLU A 161 -4.82 -2.01 3.18
CA GLU A 161 -5.51 -1.62 4.42
C GLU A 161 -6.95 -1.15 4.18
N GLU A 162 -7.25 -0.58 3.02
CA GLU A 162 -8.62 -0.19 2.65
C GLU A 162 -9.51 -1.45 2.52
N VAL A 163 -9.00 -2.50 1.88
CA VAL A 163 -9.68 -3.81 1.79
C VAL A 163 -9.88 -4.40 3.17
N VAL A 164 -8.85 -4.37 4.02
CA VAL A 164 -8.92 -4.91 5.37
C VAL A 164 -9.95 -4.16 6.21
N ASP A 165 -9.91 -2.83 6.21
CA ASP A 165 -10.83 -1.99 6.97
C ASP A 165 -12.28 -2.18 6.49
N HIS A 166 -12.49 -2.40 5.19
CA HIS A 166 -13.80 -2.74 4.61
C HIS A 166 -14.32 -4.13 5.04
N LEU A 167 -13.43 -5.10 5.27
CA LEU A 167 -13.80 -6.45 5.73
C LEU A 167 -14.08 -6.55 7.23
N LEU A 168 -13.59 -5.60 8.03
CA LEU A 168 -13.70 -5.66 9.49
C LEU A 168 -15.13 -5.79 10.05
N PRO A 169 -16.15 -5.06 9.56
CA PRO A 169 -17.51 -5.23 10.06
C PRO A 169 -18.02 -6.66 9.90
N LYS A 170 -17.76 -7.29 8.74
CA LYS A 170 -18.14 -8.69 8.48
C LYS A 170 -17.35 -9.66 9.35
N ALA A 171 -16.08 -9.34 9.65
CA ALA A 171 -15.24 -10.15 10.53
C ALA A 171 -15.74 -10.11 11.98
N LEU A 172 -16.15 -8.94 12.47
CA LEU A 172 -16.74 -8.78 13.80
C LEU A 172 -18.07 -9.53 13.91
N GLU A 173 -18.93 -9.47 12.89
CA GLU A 173 -20.16 -10.25 12.81
C GLU A 173 -19.86 -11.77 12.85
N ALA A 174 -18.85 -12.23 12.10
CA ALA A 174 -18.42 -13.63 12.11
C ALA A 174 -17.86 -14.10 13.47
N LEU A 175 -17.51 -13.17 14.36
CA LEU A 175 -16.92 -13.39 15.69
C LEU A 175 -17.88 -13.10 16.86
N GLU A 176 -19.09 -12.58 16.61
CA GLU A 176 -19.97 -11.95 17.63
C GLU A 176 -20.17 -12.84 18.87
N ASP A 177 -20.48 -14.12 18.66
CA ASP A 177 -20.75 -15.11 19.73
C ASP A 177 -19.59 -16.08 20.00
N LEU A 178 -18.38 -15.74 19.55
CA LEU A 178 -17.21 -16.61 19.67
C LEU A 178 -16.16 -16.02 20.61
N ASP A 179 -15.72 -16.85 21.56
CA ASP A 179 -14.55 -16.58 22.39
C ASP A 179 -13.23 -16.77 21.61
N GLU A 180 -13.22 -17.68 20.64
CA GLU A 180 -12.06 -17.97 19.81
C GLU A 180 -12.49 -18.44 18.40
N LEU A 181 -11.71 -18.06 17.38
CA LEU A 181 -11.89 -18.51 16.00
C LEU A 181 -10.54 -18.72 15.32
N ALA A 182 -10.38 -19.82 14.59
CA ALA A 182 -9.17 -20.04 13.78
C ALA A 182 -9.18 -19.14 12.53
N VAL A 183 -8.00 -18.66 12.10
CA VAL A 183 -7.88 -17.72 10.97
C VAL A 183 -8.35 -18.35 9.65
N ASP A 184 -8.14 -19.65 9.47
CA ASP A 184 -8.61 -20.42 8.31
C ASP A 184 -10.14 -20.58 8.32
N GLU A 185 -10.76 -20.69 9.50
CA GLU A 185 -12.21 -20.67 9.64
C GLU A 185 -12.78 -19.26 9.38
N LEU A 186 -12.09 -18.19 9.83
CA LEU A 186 -12.47 -16.82 9.47
C LEU A 186 -12.42 -16.62 7.93
N SER A 187 -11.38 -17.12 7.27
CA SER A 187 -11.26 -17.13 5.81
C SER A 187 -12.48 -17.76 5.13
N ARG A 188 -12.90 -18.94 5.61
CA ARG A 188 -14.09 -19.65 5.10
C ARG A 188 -15.38 -18.87 5.34
N ARG A 189 -15.58 -18.33 6.54
CA ARG A 189 -16.78 -17.55 6.90
C ARG A 189 -16.91 -16.28 6.08
N LEU A 190 -15.80 -15.56 5.91
CA LEU A 190 -15.74 -14.34 5.12
C LEU A 190 -15.70 -14.61 3.61
N LYS A 191 -15.45 -15.85 3.18
CA LYS A 191 -15.25 -16.21 1.76
C LYS A 191 -14.09 -15.44 1.12
N VAL A 192 -12.99 -15.32 1.85
CA VAL A 192 -11.77 -14.62 1.42
C VAL A 192 -10.59 -15.56 1.44
N HIS A 193 -9.57 -15.30 0.63
CA HIS A 193 -8.27 -15.96 0.75
C HIS A 193 -7.67 -15.79 2.15
N GLU A 194 -6.97 -16.81 2.67
CA GLU A 194 -6.36 -16.82 4.01
C GLU A 194 -5.48 -15.59 4.30
N TYR A 195 -4.82 -15.08 3.26
CA TYR A 195 -4.11 -13.80 3.27
C TYR A 195 -4.94 -12.65 3.88
N TRP A 196 -6.17 -12.46 3.41
CA TRP A 196 -7.05 -11.40 3.91
C TRP A 196 -7.53 -11.69 5.32
N ALA A 197 -7.86 -12.95 5.63
CA ALA A 197 -8.25 -13.33 6.99
C ALA A 197 -7.13 -13.09 8.01
N ALA A 198 -5.89 -13.40 7.66
CA ALA A 198 -4.72 -13.12 8.50
C ALA A 198 -4.49 -11.61 8.69
N ARG A 199 -4.68 -10.80 7.65
CA ARG A 199 -4.57 -9.33 7.73
C ARG A 199 -5.67 -8.73 8.59
N VAL A 200 -6.91 -9.17 8.43
CA VAL A 200 -8.05 -8.80 9.27
C VAL A 200 -7.81 -9.20 10.72
N ALA A 201 -7.34 -10.43 10.98
CA ALA A 201 -7.00 -10.89 12.33
C ALA A 201 -5.97 -9.98 13.00
N ARG A 202 -4.88 -9.65 12.29
CA ARG A 202 -3.86 -8.72 12.78
C ARG A 202 -4.45 -7.33 13.06
N ARG A 203 -5.30 -6.83 12.16
CA ARG A 203 -5.97 -5.53 12.32
C ARG A 203 -6.91 -5.49 13.53
N LEU A 204 -7.57 -6.60 13.85
CA LEU A 204 -8.39 -6.76 15.06
C LEU A 204 -7.51 -6.69 16.33
N GLU A 205 -6.36 -7.37 16.34
CA GLU A 205 -5.40 -7.28 17.46
C GLU A 205 -4.87 -5.84 17.65
N GLU A 206 -4.52 -5.15 16.56
CA GLU A 206 -4.05 -3.76 16.60
C GLU A 206 -5.11 -2.77 17.11
N ARG A 207 -6.41 -3.03 16.85
CA ARG A 207 -7.52 -2.22 17.36
C ARG A 207 -7.88 -2.53 18.83
N GLY A 208 -7.32 -3.60 19.39
CA GLY A 208 -7.62 -4.07 20.75
C GLY A 208 -8.87 -4.96 20.82
N GLY A 209 -9.06 -5.63 21.96
CA GLY A 209 -10.20 -6.54 22.20
C GLY A 209 -10.00 -7.98 21.69
N PHE A 210 -8.97 -8.22 20.87
CA PHE A 210 -8.58 -9.55 20.41
C PHE A 210 -7.07 -9.77 20.55
N ARG A 211 -6.66 -11.04 20.61
CA ARG A 211 -5.26 -11.47 20.52
C ARG A 211 -5.12 -12.55 19.47
N VAL A 212 -4.07 -12.49 18.65
CA VAL A 212 -3.80 -13.47 17.61
C VAL A 212 -2.58 -14.31 17.97
N GLU A 213 -2.81 -15.58 18.28
CA GLU A 213 -1.75 -16.53 18.67
C GLU A 213 -1.96 -17.87 17.97
N ASN A 214 -0.89 -18.45 17.43
CA ASN A 214 -0.91 -19.79 16.81
C ASN A 214 -2.02 -19.96 15.75
N GLY A 215 -2.28 -18.93 14.94
CA GLY A 215 -3.30 -18.95 13.90
C GLY A 215 -4.75 -18.87 14.42
N ARG A 216 -4.94 -18.45 15.67
CA ARG A 216 -6.26 -18.27 16.29
C ARG A 216 -6.46 -16.85 16.80
N ILE A 217 -7.68 -16.37 16.66
CA ILE A 217 -8.17 -15.07 17.11
C ILE A 217 -8.93 -15.33 18.42
N LYS A 218 -8.43 -14.83 19.54
CA LYS A 218 -9.05 -14.97 20.86
C LYS A 218 -9.60 -13.63 21.31
N ARG A 219 -10.84 -13.61 21.78
CA ARG A 219 -11.44 -12.43 22.41
C ARG A 219 -10.77 -12.19 23.76
N LEU A 220 -10.32 -10.97 24.01
CA LEU A 220 -9.88 -10.55 25.33
C LEU A 220 -11.13 -10.31 26.16
N LYS A 221 -11.30 -11.06 27.25
CA LYS A 221 -12.34 -10.74 28.25
C LYS A 221 -11.92 -9.43 28.91
N GLU A 222 -12.82 -8.46 28.97
CA GLU A 222 -12.61 -7.31 29.85
C GLU A 222 -12.44 -7.87 31.26
N ASP A 223 -11.35 -7.53 31.92
CA ASP A 223 -11.25 -7.67 33.37
C ASP A 223 -12.32 -6.75 33.96
N LEU A 224 -13.52 -7.30 34.18
CA LEU A 224 -14.54 -6.65 35.00
C LEU A 224 -13.92 -6.46 36.40
N PRO A 225 -13.83 -5.23 36.92
CA PRO A 225 -13.38 -5.00 38.29
C PRO A 225 -14.29 -5.66 39.32
#